data_AF-A0A135V4A6-F1
#
_entry.id   AF-A0A135V4A6-F1
#
_cell.length_a   1.000
_cell.length_b   1.000
_cell.length_c   1.000
_cell.angle_alpha   90.00
_cell.angle_beta   90.00
_cell.angle_gamma   90.00
#
_symmetry.space_group_name_H-M   'P 1'
#
loop_
_entity.id
_entity.type
_entity.pdbx_description
1 polymer ?
#
loop_
_entity_poly.entity_id
_entity_poly.type
_entity_poly.pdbx_seq_one_letter_code
_entity_poly.pdbx_strand_id
1 'polypeptide(L)'
;MGLLNGLRLSARRLLRSRTFRNIALLLTLYILLDALRYQRRITSAPRHDPTRPRRAERVYIAGMHYNDASLVRTHWNKAVLDLVEALGRDNVYVSVYESGSWDDTKAALRELDGVLGKRG
;
A
#
# COMPACT_ATOMS: atom_id res chain seq x y z
N MET A 1 16.53 17.91 -36.95
CA MET A 1 15.18 17.34 -37.15
C MET A 1 15.17 15.88 -37.67
N GLY A 2 16.17 15.39 -38.41
CA GLY A 2 16.14 14.03 -39.00
C GLY A 2 16.34 12.84 -38.03
N LEU A 3 17.23 12.96 -37.04
CA LEU A 3 17.58 11.86 -36.12
C LEU A 3 16.42 11.44 -35.19
N LEU A 4 15.68 12.41 -34.67
CA LEU A 4 14.52 12.17 -33.80
C LEU A 4 13.38 11.45 -34.54
N ASN A 5 13.21 11.71 -35.84
CA ASN A 5 12.21 11.03 -36.67
C ASN A 5 12.61 9.60 -37.02
N GLY A 6 13.91 9.32 -37.23
CA GLY A 6 14.43 7.96 -37.44
C GLY A 6 14.24 7.05 -36.22
N LEU A 7 14.48 7.58 -35.01
CA LEU A 7 14.23 6.88 -33.75
C LEU A 7 12.73 6.61 -33.53
N ARG A 8 11.86 7.55 -33.90
CA ARG A 8 10.39 7.38 -33.82
C ARG A 8 9.86 6.27 -34.74
N LEU A 9 10.40 6.14 -35.94
CA LEU A 9 9.98 5.13 -36.93
C LEU A 9 10.48 3.73 -36.56
N SER A 10 11.72 3.61 -36.07
CA SER A 10 12.28 2.34 -35.57
C SER A 10 11.58 1.86 -34.30
N ALA A 11 11.26 2.77 -33.37
CA ALA A 11 10.43 2.46 -32.19
C ALA A 11 9.04 1.94 -32.57
N ARG A 12 8.36 2.57 -33.55
CA ARG A 12 7.05 2.09 -34.06
C ARG A 12 7.14 0.70 -34.69
N ARG A 13 8.24 0.36 -35.37
CA ARG A 13 8.46 -0.96 -35.96
C ARG A 13 8.70 -2.02 -34.87
N LEU A 14 9.48 -1.67 -33.83
CA LEU A 14 9.74 -2.53 -32.69
C LEU A 14 8.47 -2.83 -31.89
N LEU A 15 7.68 -1.78 -31.60
CA LEU A 15 6.38 -1.86 -30.90
C LEU A 15 5.33 -2.69 -31.65
N ARG A 16 5.43 -2.77 -32.98
CA ARG A 16 4.51 -3.55 -33.83
C ARG A 16 5.01 -4.98 -34.10
N SER A 17 6.20 -5.34 -33.63
CA SER A 17 6.74 -6.69 -33.80
C SER A 17 5.97 -7.70 -32.96
N ARG A 18 5.70 -8.89 -33.53
CA ARG A 18 5.00 -9.97 -32.83
C ARG A 18 5.77 -10.44 -31.59
N THR A 19 7.10 -10.39 -31.64
CA THR A 19 8.00 -10.75 -30.53
C THR A 19 7.85 -9.79 -29.36
N PHE A 20 7.89 -8.47 -29.60
CA PHE A 20 7.67 -7.49 -28.55
C PHE A 20 6.28 -7.64 -27.92
N ARG A 21 5.24 -7.86 -28.73
CA ARG A 21 3.89 -8.11 -28.21
C ARG A 21 3.82 -9.36 -27.33
N ASN A 22 4.46 -10.45 -27.73
CA ASN A 22 4.48 -11.69 -26.95
C ASN A 22 5.25 -11.52 -25.64
N ILE A 23 6.39 -10.82 -25.66
CA ILE A 23 7.16 -10.49 -24.45
C ILE A 23 6.32 -9.62 -23.51
N ALA A 24 5.65 -8.59 -24.04
CA ALA A 24 4.77 -7.75 -23.26
C ALA A 24 3.62 -8.56 -22.63
N LEU A 25 2.97 -9.45 -23.40
CA LEU A 25 1.91 -10.33 -22.87
C LEU A 25 2.42 -11.28 -21.79
N LEU A 26 3.61 -11.86 -21.96
CA LEU A 26 4.22 -12.73 -20.95
C LEU A 26 4.56 -11.94 -19.68
N LEU A 27 5.11 -10.74 -19.80
CA LEU A 27 5.38 -9.86 -18.65
C LEU A 27 4.08 -9.46 -17.94
N THR A 28 3.04 -9.09 -18.69
CA THR A 28 1.72 -8.78 -18.11
C THR A 28 1.15 -9.99 -17.38
N LEU A 29 1.21 -11.18 -17.97
CA LEU A 29 0.72 -12.40 -17.34
C LEU A 29 1.53 -12.75 -16.08
N TYR A 30 2.86 -12.59 -16.13
CA TYR A 30 3.74 -12.80 -14.99
C TYR A 30 3.38 -11.86 -13.83
N ILE A 31 3.26 -10.55 -14.09
CA ILE A 31 2.87 -9.55 -13.07
C ILE A 31 1.49 -9.87 -12.49
N LEU A 32 0.54 -10.27 -13.34
CA LEU A 32 -0.80 -10.65 -12.89
C LEU A 32 -0.77 -11.88 -11.97
N LEU A 33 -0.04 -12.93 -12.36
CA LEU A 33 0.09 -14.15 -11.55
C LEU A 33 0.81 -13.87 -10.23
N ASP A 34 1.83 -13.01 -10.25
CA ASP A 34 2.55 -12.61 -9.04
C ASP A 34 1.66 -11.80 -8.09
N ALA A 35 0.91 -10.84 -8.61
CA ALA A 35 -0.08 -10.08 -7.83
C ALA A 35 -1.14 -11.00 -7.19
N LEU A 36 -1.67 -11.97 -7.96
CA LEU A 36 -2.63 -12.95 -7.45
C LEU A 36 -2.01 -13.87 -6.39
N ARG A 37 -0.75 -14.28 -6.58
CA ARG A 37 -0.01 -15.10 -5.61
C ARG A 37 0.19 -14.33 -4.30
N TYR A 38 0.57 -13.06 -4.38
CA TYR A 38 0.77 -12.20 -3.22
C TYR A 38 -0.54 -11.98 -2.47
N GLN A 39 -1.62 -11.67 -3.19
CA GLN A 39 -2.93 -11.48 -2.59
C GLN A 39 -3.46 -12.75 -1.91
N ARG A 40 -3.28 -13.92 -2.51
CA ARG A 40 -3.64 -15.20 -1.87
C ARG A 40 -2.84 -15.42 -0.58
N ARG A 41 -1.54 -15.13 -0.57
CA ARG A 41 -0.71 -15.30 0.62
C ARG A 41 -1.13 -14.40 1.77
N ILE A 42 -1.47 -13.14 1.48
CA ILE A 42 -1.99 -12.20 2.49
C ILE A 42 -3.31 -12.70 3.06
N THR A 43 -4.26 -13.09 2.20
CA THR A 43 -5.60 -13.51 2.65
C THR A 43 -5.60 -14.88 3.34
N SER A 44 -4.66 -15.77 2.99
CA SER A 44 -4.53 -17.09 3.60
C SER A 44 -3.63 -17.12 4.84
N ALA A 45 -3.09 -15.97 5.29
CA ALA A 45 -2.36 -15.91 6.55
C ALA A 45 -3.26 -16.44 7.69
N PRO A 46 -2.79 -17.42 8.49
CA PRO A 46 -3.59 -17.96 9.58
C PRO A 46 -4.06 -16.84 10.50
N ARG A 47 -5.37 -16.75 10.72
CA ARG A 47 -5.90 -15.86 11.74
C ARG A 47 -5.37 -16.32 13.10
N HIS A 48 -5.00 -15.36 13.95
CA HIS A 48 -4.58 -15.68 15.32
C HIS A 48 -5.69 -16.47 16.02
N ASP A 49 -5.32 -17.57 16.66
CA ASP A 49 -6.24 -18.38 17.45
C ASP A 49 -6.60 -17.63 18.74
N PRO A 50 -7.88 -17.24 18.94
CA PRO A 50 -8.27 -16.47 20.12
C PRO A 50 -8.04 -17.22 21.44
N THR A 51 -7.91 -18.55 21.40
CA THR A 51 -7.64 -19.37 22.59
C THR A 51 -6.16 -19.39 22.99
N ARG A 52 -5.26 -18.98 22.08
CA ARG A 52 -3.83 -18.89 22.35
C ARG A 52 -3.51 -17.47 22.85
N PRO A 53 -2.96 -17.29 24.06
CA PRO A 53 -2.59 -15.98 24.55
C PRO A 53 -1.59 -15.35 23.57
N ARG A 54 -1.89 -14.14 23.09
CA ARG A 54 -0.91 -13.35 22.34
C ARG A 54 0.28 -13.16 23.25
N ARG A 55 1.47 -13.49 22.75
CA ARG A 55 2.71 -13.11 23.43
C ARG A 55 2.66 -11.59 23.58
N ALA A 56 3.02 -11.07 24.76
CA ALA A 56 3.05 -9.64 25.01
C ALA A 56 4.20 -9.02 24.19
N GLU A 57 3.92 -8.78 22.92
CA GLU A 57 4.83 -8.19 21.95
C GLU A 57 4.42 -6.75 21.73
N ARG A 58 5.41 -5.85 21.79
CA ARG A 58 5.20 -4.45 21.45
C ARG A 58 5.20 -4.33 19.93
N VAL A 59 4.12 -3.81 19.36
CA VAL A 59 3.95 -3.64 17.92
C VAL A 59 4.10 -2.16 17.59
N TYR A 60 5.00 -1.85 16.66
CA TYR A 60 5.18 -0.50 16.13
C TYR A 60 4.58 -0.40 14.73
N ILE A 61 3.60 0.47 14.56
CA ILE A 61 2.97 0.77 13.27
C ILE A 61 3.57 2.07 12.76
N ALA A 62 4.43 1.97 11.74
CA ALA A 62 5.00 3.11 11.05
C ALA A 62 4.31 3.32 9.69
N GLY A 63 3.93 4.56 9.39
CA GLY A 63 3.33 4.93 8.10
C GLY A 63 3.95 6.20 7.52
N MET A 64 4.03 6.29 6.20
CA MET A 64 4.45 7.49 5.49
C MET A 64 3.41 7.85 4.44
N HIS A 65 2.93 9.09 4.45
CA HIS A 65 1.85 9.58 3.59
C HIS A 65 2.27 10.84 2.82
N TYR A 66 1.77 10.95 1.59
CA TYR A 66 1.93 12.12 0.72
C TYR A 66 0.80 12.18 -0.30
N ASN A 67 0.00 13.26 -0.27
CA ASN A 67 -1.11 13.54 -1.18
C ASN A 67 -2.11 12.38 -1.31
N ASP A 68 -2.53 11.79 -0.20
CA ASP A 68 -3.41 10.63 -0.15
C ASP A 68 -4.61 10.81 0.80
N ALA A 69 -5.10 12.04 0.97
CA ALA A 69 -6.17 12.40 1.91
C ALA A 69 -7.40 11.50 1.80
N SER A 70 -7.81 11.18 0.57
CA SER A 70 -8.97 10.31 0.30
C SER A 70 -8.74 8.91 0.88
N LEU A 71 -7.58 8.31 0.64
CA LEU A 71 -7.21 6.98 1.14
C LEU A 71 -7.12 6.98 2.67
N VAL A 72 -6.52 8.04 3.23
CA VAL A 72 -6.36 8.19 4.68
C VAL A 72 -7.71 8.19 5.38
N ARG A 73 -8.63 9.03 4.90
CA ARG A 73 -9.98 9.17 5.48
C ARG A 73 -10.84 7.92 5.33
N THR A 74 -10.81 7.29 4.16
CA THR A 74 -11.77 6.23 3.82
C THR A 74 -11.33 4.84 4.27
N HIS A 75 -10.01 4.56 4.30
CA HIS A 75 -9.51 3.20 4.52
C HIS A 75 -8.44 3.14 5.62
N TRP A 76 -7.39 3.95 5.52
CA TRP A 76 -6.22 3.80 6.38
C TRP A 76 -6.53 4.04 7.85
N ASN A 77 -7.17 5.16 8.19
CA ASN A 77 -7.47 5.51 9.59
C ASN A 77 -8.26 4.40 10.27
N LYS A 78 -9.32 3.91 9.62
CA LYS A 78 -10.15 2.82 10.14
C LYS A 78 -9.32 1.54 10.32
N ALA A 79 -8.50 1.17 9.34
CA ALA A 79 -7.68 -0.03 9.41
C ALA A 79 -6.66 0.02 10.57
N VAL A 80 -6.02 1.18 10.79
CA VAL A 80 -5.09 1.37 11.92
C VAL A 80 -5.83 1.26 13.24
N LEU A 81 -6.99 1.89 13.39
CA LEU A 81 -7.79 1.82 14.61
C LEU A 81 -8.28 0.39 14.92
N ASP A 82 -8.75 -0.33 13.90
CA ASP A 82 -9.19 -1.73 14.04
C ASP A 82 -8.01 -2.63 14.43
N LEU A 83 -6.83 -2.36 13.87
CA LEU A 83 -5.62 -3.10 14.20
C LEU A 83 -5.16 -2.83 15.64
N VAL A 84 -5.12 -1.56 16.07
CA VAL A 84 -4.79 -1.18 17.45
C VAL A 84 -5.70 -1.90 18.45
N GLU A 85 -7.01 -1.98 18.15
CA GLU A 85 -7.96 -2.70 18.99
C GLU A 85 -7.67 -4.21 19.03
N ALA A 86 -7.43 -4.82 17.87
CA ALA A 86 -7.16 -6.26 17.77
C ALA A 86 -5.84 -6.67 18.45
N LEU A 87 -4.83 -5.81 18.41
CA LEU A 87 -3.50 -6.03 19.00
C LEU A 87 -3.47 -5.73 20.52
N GLY A 88 -4.44 -4.96 21.01
CA GLY A 88 -4.46 -4.45 22.38
C GLY A 88 -3.70 -3.13 22.48
N ARG A 89 -4.40 -2.08 22.93
CA ARG A 89 -3.94 -0.68 22.90
C ARG A 89 -2.61 -0.47 23.62
N ASP A 90 -2.44 -1.07 24.79
CA ASP A 90 -1.25 -0.93 25.63
C ASP A 90 0.05 -1.46 24.99
N ASN A 91 -0.08 -2.27 23.93
CA ASN A 91 1.04 -2.92 23.25
C ASN A 91 1.37 -2.30 21.89
N VAL A 92 0.65 -1.26 21.46
CA VAL A 92 0.80 -0.68 20.12
C VAL A 92 1.27 0.76 20.18
N TYR A 93 2.25 1.07 19.35
CA TYR A 93 2.76 2.43 19.15
C TYR A 93 2.60 2.79 17.68
N VAL A 94 1.95 3.93 17.41
CA VAL A 94 1.67 4.39 16.05
C VAL A 94 2.50 5.65 15.77
N SER A 95 3.24 5.65 14.67
CA SER A 95 4.02 6.78 14.21
C SER A 95 3.79 7.00 12.73
N VAL A 96 3.16 8.13 12.40
CA VAL A 96 2.85 8.48 11.02
C VAL A 96 3.61 9.74 10.64
N TYR A 97 4.37 9.65 9.56
CA TYR A 97 5.06 10.79 8.96
C TYR A 97 4.33 11.25 7.71
N GLU A 98 4.17 12.56 7.58
CA GLU A 98 3.56 13.20 6.42
C GLU A 98 4.62 14.11 5.77
N SER A 99 4.88 13.90 4.48
CA SER A 99 5.99 14.52 3.74
C SER A 99 5.63 15.82 3.00
N GLY A 100 4.81 16.69 3.59
CA GLY A 100 4.54 18.02 3.04
C GLY A 100 3.46 18.04 1.96
N SER A 101 2.39 17.27 2.14
CA SER A 101 1.23 17.20 1.25
C SER A 101 0.61 18.56 1.00
N TRP A 102 0.09 18.71 -0.22
CA TRP A 102 -0.66 19.89 -0.68
C TRP A 102 -2.18 19.70 -0.58
N ASP A 103 -2.63 18.50 -0.25
CA ASP A 103 -4.03 18.17 0.02
C ASP A 103 -4.33 18.05 1.53
N ASP A 104 -5.53 17.57 1.85
CA ASP A 104 -6.00 17.42 3.23
C ASP A 104 -5.42 16.21 3.99
N THR A 105 -4.32 15.61 3.53
CA THR A 105 -3.70 14.44 4.17
C THR A 105 -3.37 14.74 5.64
N LYS A 106 -2.81 15.92 5.92
CA LYS A 106 -2.51 16.36 7.28
C LYS A 106 -3.75 16.41 8.16
N ALA A 107 -4.85 16.97 7.66
CA ALA A 107 -6.10 17.05 8.41
C ALA A 107 -6.70 15.67 8.67
N ALA A 108 -6.63 14.78 7.68
CA ALA A 108 -7.09 13.40 7.81
C ALA A 108 -6.25 12.61 8.85
N LEU A 109 -4.94 12.81 8.89
CA LEU A 109 -4.07 12.20 9.89
C LEU A 109 -4.27 12.80 11.29
N ARG A 110 -4.62 14.08 11.39
CA ARG A 110 -4.99 14.71 12.68
C ARG A 110 -6.27 14.13 13.26
N GLU A 111 -7.21 13.71 12.43
CA GLU A 111 -8.39 12.98 12.89
C GLU A 111 -8.01 11.64 13.52
N LEU A 112 -7.10 10.89 12.89
CA LEU A 112 -6.57 9.64 13.45
C LEU A 112 -5.87 9.88 14.80
N ASP A 113 -4.97 10.86 14.85
CA ASP A 113 -4.25 11.29 16.07
C ASP A 113 -5.22 11.62 17.21
N GLY A 114 -6.27 12.40 16.91
CA GLY A 114 -7.31 12.74 17.89
C GLY A 114 -8.13 11.55 18.39
N VAL A 115 -8.37 10.54 17.54
CA VAL A 115 -9.07 9.31 17.97
C VAL A 115 -8.16 8.41 18.79
N LEU A 116 -6.89 8.26 18.39
CA LEU A 116 -5.90 7.48 19.14
C LEU A 116 -5.65 8.10 20.51
N GLY A 117 -5.41 9.41 20.61
CA GLY A 117 -5.18 10.08 21.90
C GLY A 117 -6.36 10.02 22.87
N LYS A 118 -7.59 9.84 22.39
CA LYS A 118 -8.77 9.58 23.24
C LYS A 118 -8.83 8.15 23.78
N ARG A 119 -8.13 7.21 23.15
CA ARG A 119 -8.18 5.78 23.46
C ARG A 119 -7.05 5.32 24.41
N GLY A 120 -6.07 6.18 24.67
CA GLY A 120 -4.87 5.89 25.47
C GLY A 120 -3.63 5.74 24.61
#